data_AF-A0A101NXT8-F1
#
_entry.id   AF-A0A101NXT8-F1
#
_cell.length_a   1.000
_cell.length_b   1.000
_cell.length_c   1.000
_cell.angle_alpha   90.00
_cell.angle_beta   90.00
_cell.angle_gamma   90.00
#
_symmetry.space_group_name_H-M   'P 1'
#
loop_
_entity.id
_entity.type
_entity.pdbx_description
1 polymer ?
#
loop_
_entity_poly.entity_id
_entity_poly.type
_entity_poly.pdbx_seq_one_letter_code
_entity_poly.pdbx_strand_id
1 'polypeptide(L)'
;MQPAKPVAPRPVVRQVAAPEETSGVPCPACGTPNPPDRRFCRRCASPLTPATDRAALPWWRTIWPFRRRVRAGSGGWIRVLVWLVVILALCVGGFFLLPAGRALFEDTRDKLGGTKAITPVSVHASGAVPGHPAKDTTDGLSNRYWGAPGAGASITYTFGKPFRMVDVIVTNGASKEPQEYDRQARALRMDMEVTSADGSVHRKEIDLSDKAGDQTIATGISDVVKVRLVLGSVTGLTGQRVVALAEVEFFQRS
;
A
#
# COMPACT_ATOMS: atom_id res chain seq x y z
N MET A 1 -69.68 16.55 -70.90
CA MET A 1 -69.60 15.10 -70.67
C MET A 1 -68.26 14.81 -70.01
N GLN A 2 -68.23 14.16 -68.84
CA GLN A 2 -66.97 13.79 -68.18
C GLN A 2 -66.55 12.37 -68.59
N PRO A 3 -65.25 12.12 -68.82
CA PRO A 3 -64.74 10.84 -69.30
C PRO A 3 -64.75 9.74 -68.24
N ALA A 4 -64.95 8.49 -68.67
CA ALA A 4 -65.05 7.32 -67.81
C ALA A 4 -63.72 6.96 -67.11
N LYS A 5 -63.82 6.51 -65.86
CA LYS A 5 -62.69 6.14 -65.00
C LYS A 5 -62.07 4.79 -65.45
N PRO A 6 -60.75 4.70 -65.66
CA PRO A 6 -60.11 3.46 -66.12
C PRO A 6 -60.15 2.36 -65.04
N VAL A 7 -60.41 1.13 -65.46
CA VAL A 7 -60.44 -0.07 -64.62
C VAL A 7 -59.11 -0.81 -64.71
N ALA A 8 -58.55 -1.22 -63.57
CA ALA A 8 -57.27 -1.93 -63.51
C ALA A 8 -57.39 -3.36 -64.12
N PRO A 9 -56.37 -3.83 -64.87
CA PRO A 9 -56.36 -5.16 -65.44
C PRO A 9 -56.31 -6.25 -64.36
N ARG A 10 -57.03 -7.35 -64.60
CA ARG A 10 -57.15 -8.48 -63.68
C ARG A 10 -55.82 -9.23 -63.56
N PRO A 11 -55.35 -9.61 -62.35
CA PRO A 11 -54.09 -10.31 -62.19
C PRO A 11 -54.14 -11.70 -62.84
N VAL A 12 -53.14 -12.01 -63.66
CA VAL A 12 -52.95 -13.32 -64.27
C VAL A 12 -52.20 -14.23 -63.29
N VAL A 13 -52.81 -15.36 -62.93
CA VAL A 13 -52.20 -16.36 -62.05
C VAL A 13 -51.09 -17.09 -62.80
N ARG A 14 -49.86 -17.01 -62.31
CA ARG A 14 -48.72 -17.77 -62.85
C ARG A 14 -48.93 -19.25 -62.51
N GLN A 15 -49.03 -20.10 -63.53
CA GLN A 15 -49.14 -21.55 -63.32
C GLN A 15 -47.82 -22.10 -62.76
N VAL A 16 -47.92 -22.94 -61.74
CA VAL A 16 -46.78 -23.63 -61.11
C VAL A 16 -46.34 -24.77 -62.04
N ALA A 17 -45.05 -24.82 -62.38
CA ALA A 17 -44.49 -25.88 -63.22
C ALA A 17 -44.65 -27.26 -62.55
N ALA A 18 -44.85 -28.29 -63.36
CA ALA A 18 -45.02 -29.67 -62.90
C ALA A 18 -43.79 -30.16 -62.10
N PRO A 19 -43.97 -31.05 -61.10
CA PRO A 19 -42.87 -31.49 -60.26
C PRO A 19 -41.87 -32.35 -61.05
N GLU A 20 -40.63 -31.86 -61.14
CA GLU A 20 -39.48 -32.59 -61.68
C GLU A 20 -39.17 -33.82 -60.81
N GLU A 21 -39.09 -35.00 -61.43
CA GLU A 21 -38.62 -36.23 -60.78
C GLU A 21 -37.14 -36.08 -60.40
N THR A 22 -36.90 -35.63 -59.18
CA THR A 22 -35.57 -35.33 -58.67
C THR A 22 -35.03 -36.54 -57.92
N SER A 23 -34.11 -37.26 -58.56
CA SER A 23 -33.27 -38.28 -57.93
C SER A 23 -32.16 -37.62 -57.11
N GLY A 24 -31.97 -38.06 -55.87
CA GLY A 24 -30.93 -37.52 -54.99
C GLY A 24 -31.01 -38.09 -53.57
N VAL A 25 -30.11 -37.64 -52.68
CA VAL A 25 -29.91 -38.24 -51.34
C VAL A 25 -31.23 -38.20 -50.54
N PRO A 26 -31.67 -39.33 -49.94
CA PRO A 26 -32.87 -39.36 -49.13
C PRO A 26 -32.67 -38.57 -47.85
N CYS A 27 -33.67 -37.79 -47.48
CA CYS A 27 -33.67 -37.04 -46.23
C CYS A 27 -33.56 -38.01 -45.02
N PRO A 28 -32.66 -37.78 -44.06
CA PRO A 28 -32.50 -38.65 -42.90
C PRO A 28 -33.73 -38.64 -41.96
N ALA A 29 -34.58 -37.62 -42.02
CA ALA A 29 -35.76 -37.50 -41.16
C ALA A 29 -37.05 -38.09 -41.79
N CYS A 30 -37.23 -38.00 -43.11
CA CYS A 30 -38.48 -38.39 -43.76
C CYS A 30 -38.31 -39.21 -45.06
N GLY A 31 -37.09 -39.55 -45.45
CA GLY A 31 -36.79 -40.39 -46.61
C GLY A 31 -37.01 -39.76 -47.98
N THR A 32 -37.49 -38.52 -48.07
CA THR A 32 -37.77 -37.87 -49.36
C THR A 32 -36.46 -37.65 -50.14
N PRO A 33 -36.35 -38.03 -51.43
CA PRO A 33 -35.19 -37.75 -52.25
C PRO A 33 -35.10 -36.23 -52.51
N ASN A 34 -33.91 -35.67 -52.30
CA ASN A 34 -33.64 -34.26 -52.51
C ASN A 34 -32.46 -34.09 -53.47
N PRO A 35 -32.50 -33.14 -54.40
CA PRO A 35 -31.38 -32.84 -55.28
C PRO A 35 -30.14 -32.42 -54.47
N PRO A 36 -28.92 -32.70 -54.98
CA PRO A 36 -27.67 -32.58 -54.22
C PRO A 36 -27.31 -31.13 -53.83
N ASP A 37 -27.93 -30.12 -54.45
CA ASP A 37 -27.72 -28.71 -54.18
C ASP A 37 -28.57 -28.15 -53.02
N ARG A 38 -29.52 -28.94 -52.48
CA ARG A 38 -30.38 -28.49 -51.37
C ARG A 38 -29.72 -28.67 -50.00
N ARG A 39 -29.88 -27.65 -49.15
CA ARG A 39 -29.48 -27.70 -47.72
C ARG A 39 -30.58 -28.23 -46.80
N PHE A 40 -31.84 -28.08 -47.21
CA PHE A 40 -33.03 -28.47 -46.44
C PHE A 40 -33.95 -29.35 -47.27
N CYS A 41 -34.61 -30.30 -46.60
CA CYS A 41 -35.52 -31.23 -47.23
C CYS A 41 -36.76 -30.50 -47.79
N ARG A 42 -37.10 -30.77 -49.05
CA ARG A 42 -38.25 -30.17 -49.75
C ARG A 42 -39.62 -30.49 -49.13
N ARG A 43 -39.71 -31.57 -48.35
CA ARG A 43 -40.97 -32.03 -47.72
C ARG A 43 -41.10 -31.61 -46.26
N CYS A 44 -40.17 -32.00 -45.40
CA CYS A 44 -40.23 -31.74 -43.96
C CYS A 44 -39.32 -30.59 -43.46
N ALA A 45 -38.60 -29.91 -44.35
CA ALA A 45 -37.67 -28.82 -44.02
C ALA A 45 -36.49 -29.17 -43.08
N SER A 46 -36.25 -30.45 -42.77
CA SER A 46 -35.09 -30.85 -41.97
C SER A 46 -33.77 -30.61 -42.74
N PRO A 47 -32.67 -30.25 -42.05
CA PRO A 47 -31.37 -30.10 -42.70
C PRO A 47 -30.89 -31.46 -43.26
N LEU A 48 -30.42 -31.47 -44.51
CA LEU A 48 -29.91 -32.69 -45.16
C LEU A 48 -28.48 -33.03 -44.69
N THR A 49 -27.76 -32.02 -44.20
CA THR A 49 -26.46 -32.18 -43.54
C THR A 49 -26.63 -31.73 -42.09
N PRO A 50 -26.74 -32.64 -41.11
CA PRO A 50 -26.76 -32.23 -39.72
C PRO A 50 -25.44 -31.52 -39.40
N ALA A 51 -25.53 -30.30 -38.87
CA ALA A 51 -24.35 -29.58 -38.41
C ALA A 51 -23.71 -30.40 -37.29
N THR A 52 -22.43 -30.73 -37.42
CA THR A 52 -21.66 -31.34 -36.33
C THR A 52 -21.80 -30.47 -35.09
N ASP A 53 -22.24 -31.06 -33.97
CA ASP A 53 -22.32 -30.37 -32.69
C ASP A 53 -20.94 -29.78 -32.38
N ARG A 54 -20.89 -28.45 -32.28
CA ARG A 54 -19.64 -27.76 -31.98
C ARG A 54 -19.26 -28.11 -30.55
N ALA A 55 -18.06 -28.64 -30.35
CA ALA A 55 -17.54 -28.93 -29.02
C ALA A 55 -17.68 -27.70 -28.12
N ALA A 56 -18.10 -27.94 -26.87
CA ALA A 56 -18.24 -26.89 -25.88
C ALA A 56 -16.92 -26.14 -25.72
N LEU A 57 -16.97 -24.81 -25.72
CA LEU A 57 -15.78 -23.99 -25.53
C LEU A 57 -15.24 -24.20 -24.10
N PRO A 58 -13.91 -24.19 -23.90
CA PRO A 58 -13.31 -24.23 -22.57
C PRO A 58 -13.82 -23.09 -21.67
N TRP A 59 -14.04 -23.38 -20.39
CA TRP A 59 -14.64 -22.46 -19.41
C TRP A 59 -13.95 -21.09 -19.31
N TRP A 60 -12.64 -21.03 -19.52
CA TRP A 60 -11.87 -19.78 -19.48
C TRP A 60 -12.21 -18.84 -20.65
N ARG A 61 -12.64 -19.37 -21.82
CA ARG A 61 -13.15 -18.56 -22.95
C ARG A 61 -14.56 -18.03 -22.73
N THR A 62 -15.31 -18.60 -21.79
CA THR A 62 -16.64 -18.10 -21.39
C THR A 62 -16.57 -17.00 -20.32
N ILE A 63 -15.54 -16.99 -19.46
CA ILE A 63 -15.44 -16.01 -18.37
C ILE A 63 -14.89 -14.67 -18.87
N TRP A 64 -13.97 -14.65 -19.84
CA TRP A 64 -13.31 -13.41 -20.34
C TRP A 64 -13.40 -13.23 -21.88
N PRO A 65 -14.56 -12.85 -22.43
CA PRO A 65 -14.63 -12.50 -23.85
C PRO A 65 -14.19 -11.04 -24.05
N PHE A 66 -12.90 -10.83 -24.33
CA PHE A 66 -12.31 -9.51 -24.63
C PHE A 66 -13.01 -8.73 -25.75
N ARG A 67 -13.84 -9.39 -26.57
CA ARG A 67 -14.62 -8.76 -27.65
C ARG A 67 -16.05 -9.30 -27.72
N ARG A 68 -16.83 -9.13 -26.66
CA ARG A 68 -18.29 -9.21 -26.77
C ARG A 68 -18.78 -7.97 -27.54
N ARG A 69 -18.97 -8.09 -28.86
CA ARG A 69 -19.87 -7.19 -29.60
C ARG A 69 -21.31 -7.54 -29.21
N VAL A 70 -21.70 -7.16 -28.00
CA VAL A 70 -23.12 -7.13 -27.63
C VAL A 70 -23.76 -6.04 -28.47
N ARG A 71 -24.72 -6.45 -29.31
CA ARG A 71 -25.68 -5.55 -29.95
C ARG A 71 -26.23 -4.64 -28.86
N ALA A 72 -26.09 -3.33 -29.03
CA ALA A 72 -26.38 -2.33 -28.02
C ALA A 72 -27.78 -2.55 -27.40
N GLY A 73 -27.79 -2.93 -26.12
CA GLY A 73 -28.99 -3.06 -25.30
C GLY A 73 -28.69 -2.45 -23.94
N SER A 74 -29.41 -1.37 -23.61
CA SER A 74 -29.69 -0.62 -22.36
C SER A 74 -28.85 -0.75 -21.07
N GLY A 75 -27.87 -1.65 -20.93
CA GLY A 75 -27.06 -1.86 -19.72
C GLY A 75 -25.91 -0.87 -19.52
N GLY A 76 -25.76 0.14 -20.38
CA GLY A 76 -24.75 1.19 -20.23
C GLY A 76 -24.95 1.99 -18.95
N TRP A 77 -26.19 2.40 -18.67
CA TRP A 77 -26.50 3.16 -17.46
C TRP A 77 -26.31 2.37 -16.18
N ILE A 78 -26.58 1.07 -16.17
CA ILE A 78 -26.32 0.21 -14.99
C ILE A 78 -24.82 0.19 -14.67
N ARG A 79 -23.95 0.08 -15.69
CA ARG A 79 -22.50 0.13 -15.46
C ARG A 79 -22.05 1.49 -14.94
N VAL A 80 -22.58 2.57 -15.49
CA VAL A 80 -22.30 3.93 -15.01
C VAL A 80 -22.74 4.10 -13.56
N LEU A 81 -23.92 3.58 -13.19
CA LEU A 81 -24.44 3.61 -11.82
C LEU A 81 -23.55 2.82 -10.85
N VAL A 82 -23.10 1.63 -11.24
CA VAL A 82 -22.16 0.82 -10.43
C VAL A 82 -20.83 1.56 -10.22
N TRP A 83 -20.27 2.14 -11.28
CA TRP A 83 -19.03 2.93 -11.17
C TRP A 83 -19.20 4.16 -10.27
N LEU A 84 -20.32 4.87 -10.38
CA LEU A 84 -20.64 5.99 -9.49
C LEU A 84 -20.71 5.56 -8.02
N VAL A 85 -21.36 4.43 -7.73
CA VAL A 85 -21.45 3.89 -6.36
C VAL A 85 -20.07 3.51 -5.83
N VAL A 86 -19.21 2.88 -6.64
CA VAL A 86 -17.84 2.52 -6.23
C VAL A 86 -17.00 3.77 -5.97
N ILE A 87 -17.05 4.76 -6.86
CA ILE A 87 -16.32 6.03 -6.69
C ILE A 87 -16.83 6.74 -5.43
N LEU A 88 -18.14 6.81 -5.23
CA LEU A 88 -18.74 7.40 -4.04
C LEU A 88 -18.30 6.66 -2.77
N ALA A 89 -18.28 5.33 -2.76
CA ALA A 89 -17.82 4.54 -1.64
C ALA A 89 -16.32 4.77 -1.34
N LEU A 90 -15.48 4.91 -2.36
CA LEU A 90 -14.06 5.27 -2.20
C LEU A 90 -13.88 6.70 -1.69
N CYS A 91 -14.66 7.65 -2.19
CA CYS A 91 -14.65 9.04 -1.70
C CYS A 91 -15.12 9.12 -0.25
N VAL A 92 -16.17 8.38 0.12
CA VAL A 92 -16.70 8.31 1.49
C VAL A 92 -15.70 7.61 2.41
N GLY A 93 -15.17 6.45 2.01
CA GLY A 93 -14.14 5.73 2.76
C GLY A 93 -12.87 6.56 2.94
N GLY A 94 -12.42 7.22 1.88
CA GLY A 94 -11.34 8.21 1.93
C GLY A 94 -11.68 9.36 2.89
N PHE A 95 -12.86 9.98 2.77
CA PHE A 95 -13.29 11.07 3.63
C PHE A 95 -13.34 10.70 5.12
N PHE A 96 -13.76 9.48 5.47
CA PHE A 96 -13.78 9.00 6.85
C PHE A 96 -12.39 8.55 7.35
N LEU A 97 -11.51 8.06 6.48
CA LEU A 97 -10.13 7.70 6.84
C LEU A 97 -9.17 8.91 6.87
N LEU A 98 -9.48 9.97 6.13
CA LEU A 98 -8.72 11.22 6.11
C LEU A 98 -8.56 11.87 7.50
N PRO A 99 -9.59 12.05 8.35
CA PRO A 99 -9.41 12.62 9.68
C PRO A 99 -8.57 11.73 10.60
N ALA A 100 -8.60 10.39 10.44
CA ALA A 100 -7.73 9.50 11.20
C ALA A 100 -6.26 9.60 10.75
N GLY A 101 -6.02 9.67 9.44
CA GLY A 101 -4.67 9.89 8.89
C GLY A 101 -4.14 11.29 9.16
N ARG A 102 -5.00 12.31 9.10
CA ARG A 102 -4.69 13.69 9.48
C ARG A 102 -4.39 13.79 10.96
N ALA A 103 -5.19 13.20 11.85
CA ALA A 103 -4.90 13.22 13.29
C ALA A 103 -3.56 12.54 13.62
N LEU A 104 -3.21 11.43 12.95
CA LEU A 104 -1.92 10.77 13.15
C LEU A 104 -0.74 11.63 12.64
N PHE A 105 -0.91 12.26 11.47
CA PHE A 105 0.11 13.11 10.86
C PHE A 105 0.23 14.49 11.54
N GLU A 106 -0.88 15.09 11.96
CA GLU A 106 -0.97 16.36 12.67
C GLU A 106 -0.53 16.21 14.12
N ASP A 107 -0.80 15.10 14.83
CA ASP A 107 -0.23 14.86 16.17
C ASP A 107 1.30 14.67 16.11
N THR A 108 1.81 14.08 15.03
CA THR A 108 3.26 13.99 14.79
C THR A 108 3.85 15.35 14.37
N ARG A 109 3.14 16.11 13.52
CA ARG A 109 3.59 17.41 13.02
C ARG A 109 3.47 18.52 14.06
N ASP A 110 2.45 18.52 14.91
CA ASP A 110 2.24 19.54 15.95
C ASP A 110 3.21 19.32 17.12
N LYS A 111 3.66 18.08 17.37
CA LYS A 111 4.78 17.79 18.28
C LYS A 111 6.13 18.25 17.72
N LEU A 112 6.28 18.39 16.41
CA LEU A 112 7.54 18.75 15.74
C LEU A 112 7.53 20.16 15.11
N GLY A 113 6.38 20.84 15.05
CA GLY A 113 6.18 22.04 14.24
C GLY A 113 6.70 23.35 14.85
N GLY A 114 7.19 23.32 16.08
CA GLY A 114 7.77 24.48 16.78
C GLY A 114 9.16 24.23 17.35
N THR A 115 9.83 23.17 16.91
CA THR A 115 11.11 22.72 17.47
C THR A 115 12.17 22.54 16.38
N LYS A 116 13.41 22.91 16.69
CA LYS A 116 14.56 22.86 15.77
C LYS A 116 15.61 21.92 16.34
N ALA A 117 16.08 20.97 15.53
CA ALA A 117 17.19 20.09 15.90
C ALA A 117 18.48 20.90 16.17
N ILE A 118 19.23 20.49 17.19
CA ILE A 118 20.53 21.06 17.55
C ILE A 118 21.58 19.96 17.68
N THR A 119 22.70 20.14 16.99
CA THR A 119 23.82 19.19 17.01
C THR A 119 24.82 19.59 18.11
N PRO A 120 25.28 18.65 18.94
CA PRO A 120 26.33 18.91 19.91
C PRO A 120 27.66 19.21 19.19
N VAL A 121 28.49 20.05 19.81
CA VAL A 121 29.83 20.38 19.30
C VAL A 121 30.87 19.32 19.69
N SER A 122 30.60 18.53 20.72
CA SER A 122 31.43 17.39 21.09
C SER A 122 30.61 16.26 21.70
N VAL A 123 31.05 15.03 21.43
CA VAL A 123 30.46 13.79 21.94
C VAL A 123 31.58 12.95 22.55
N HIS A 124 31.41 12.54 23.80
CA HIS A 124 32.38 11.74 24.54
C HIS A 124 31.70 10.60 25.28
N ALA A 125 32.14 9.36 25.09
CA ALA A 125 31.62 8.20 25.79
C ALA A 125 32.64 7.62 26.77
N SER A 126 32.17 6.95 27.82
CA SER A 126 33.00 6.23 28.79
C SER A 126 33.78 5.07 28.17
N GLY A 127 33.35 4.59 27.00
CA GLY A 127 34.03 3.59 26.20
C GLY A 127 33.25 3.32 24.91
N ALA A 128 33.90 2.69 23.94
CA ALA A 128 33.25 2.28 22.69
C ALA A 128 33.91 1.01 22.16
N VAL A 129 33.10 0.12 21.58
CA VAL A 129 33.59 -1.06 20.87
C VAL A 129 34.20 -0.63 19.52
N PRO A 130 35.28 -1.28 19.03
CA PRO A 130 35.86 -0.97 17.72
C PRO A 130 34.82 -0.97 16.60
N GLY A 131 34.86 0.06 15.75
CA GLY A 131 33.91 0.23 14.64
C GLY A 131 32.58 0.91 15.01
N HIS A 132 32.29 1.09 16.30
CA HIS A 132 31.03 1.66 16.80
C HIS A 132 31.26 2.84 17.77
N PRO A 133 31.87 3.94 17.30
CA PRO A 133 32.26 5.08 18.12
C PRO A 133 31.06 5.90 18.60
N ALA A 134 31.27 6.72 19.64
CA ALA A 134 30.24 7.58 20.22
C ALA A 134 29.59 8.56 19.22
N LYS A 135 30.34 9.01 18.20
CA LYS A 135 29.84 9.94 17.17
C LYS A 135 28.70 9.36 16.33
N ASP A 136 28.57 8.04 16.29
CA ASP A 136 27.54 7.36 15.51
C ASP A 136 26.13 7.60 16.10
N THR A 137 26.01 8.21 17.29
CA THR A 137 24.71 8.63 17.85
C THR A 137 24.22 10.00 17.40
N THR A 138 24.96 10.68 16.52
CA THR A 138 24.65 12.04 16.06
C THR A 138 24.93 12.23 14.58
N ASP A 139 25.11 11.14 13.84
CA ASP A 139 25.46 11.18 12.42
C ASP A 139 24.24 11.25 11.51
N GLY A 140 23.03 11.24 12.09
CA GLY A 140 21.76 11.25 11.37
C GLY A 140 21.42 9.93 10.70
N LEU A 141 22.20 8.86 10.93
CA LEU A 141 22.01 7.55 10.35
C LEU A 141 21.53 6.57 11.41
N SER A 142 20.25 6.20 11.34
CA SER A 142 19.65 5.24 12.27
C SER A 142 20.05 3.78 12.02
N ASN A 143 21.07 3.51 11.22
CA ASN A 143 21.63 2.17 10.96
C ASN A 143 23.10 2.04 11.38
N ARG A 144 23.63 3.08 12.01
CA ARG A 144 24.89 3.08 12.75
C ARG A 144 24.57 3.28 14.22
N TYR A 145 25.50 2.88 15.08
CA TYR A 145 25.26 2.92 16.52
C TYR A 145 26.57 3.05 17.28
N TRP A 146 26.48 3.69 18.44
CA TRP A 146 27.50 3.56 19.47
C TRP A 146 27.39 2.20 20.15
N GLY A 147 28.50 1.45 20.14
CA GLY A 147 28.63 0.17 20.80
C GLY A 147 29.15 0.40 22.22
N ALA A 148 28.23 0.54 23.17
CA ALA A 148 28.56 0.76 24.56
C ALA A 148 29.13 -0.53 25.21
N PRO A 149 30.16 -0.41 26.07
CA PRO A 149 30.85 -1.57 26.65
C PRO A 149 30.00 -2.41 27.61
N GLY A 150 28.84 -1.92 28.05
CA GLY A 150 27.92 -2.65 28.92
C GLY A 150 26.94 -1.74 29.67
N ALA A 151 26.25 -2.32 30.65
CA ALA A 151 25.43 -1.56 31.60
C ALA A 151 26.30 -0.57 32.40
N GLY A 152 25.76 0.61 32.69
CA GLY A 152 26.46 1.74 33.32
C GLY A 152 27.33 2.55 32.36
N ALA A 153 27.48 2.13 31.10
CA ALA A 153 28.17 2.93 30.09
C ALA A 153 27.46 4.27 29.89
N SER A 154 28.23 5.31 29.58
CA SER A 154 27.70 6.67 29.49
C SER A 154 28.24 7.42 28.30
N ILE A 155 27.43 8.34 27.79
CA ILE A 155 27.76 9.21 26.67
C ILE A 155 27.37 10.64 27.03
N THR A 156 28.25 11.59 26.72
CA THR A 156 28.14 13.00 27.08
C THR A 156 28.20 13.86 25.83
N TYR A 157 27.20 14.71 25.68
CA TYR A 157 27.01 15.66 24.60
C TYR A 157 27.24 17.07 25.15
N THR A 158 28.08 17.86 24.48
CA THR A 158 28.34 19.26 24.85
C THR A 158 27.88 20.17 23.74
N PHE A 159 27.31 21.32 24.09
CA PHE A 159 26.76 22.29 23.15
C PHE A 159 27.56 23.60 23.21
N GLY A 160 27.80 24.20 22.05
CA GLY A 160 28.64 25.39 21.95
C GLY A 160 27.98 26.67 22.49
N LYS A 161 26.65 26.67 22.62
CA LYS A 161 25.87 27.79 23.16
C LYS A 161 24.74 27.23 24.05
N PRO A 162 24.43 27.86 25.18
CA PRO A 162 23.26 27.51 25.98
C PRO A 162 21.99 27.61 25.13
N PHE A 163 21.08 26.66 25.30
CA PHE A 163 19.79 26.66 24.61
C PHE A 163 18.69 26.05 25.48
N ARG A 164 17.44 26.35 25.13
CA ARG A 164 16.29 25.73 25.77
C ARG A 164 15.96 24.41 25.12
N MET A 165 16.31 23.31 25.78
CA MET A 165 16.01 21.95 25.34
C MET A 165 14.56 21.59 25.66
N VAL A 166 13.80 21.25 24.62
CA VAL A 166 12.37 20.89 24.75
C VAL A 166 12.16 19.39 24.64
N ASP A 167 12.83 18.75 23.70
CA ASP A 167 12.73 17.31 23.46
C ASP A 167 14.09 16.68 23.22
N VAL A 168 14.20 15.42 23.63
CA VAL A 168 15.27 14.51 23.23
C VAL A 168 14.62 13.31 22.56
N ILE A 169 15.06 12.99 21.34
CA ILE A 169 14.63 11.78 20.64
C ILE A 169 15.75 10.76 20.72
N VAL A 170 15.41 9.53 21.10
CA VAL A 170 16.35 8.43 21.27
C VAL A 170 15.93 7.27 20.38
N THR A 171 16.84 6.80 19.54
CA THR A 171 16.71 5.52 18.83
C THR A 171 17.55 4.48 19.56
N ASN A 172 16.89 3.69 20.41
CA ASN A 172 17.52 2.63 21.20
C ASN A 172 17.83 1.39 20.34
N GLY A 173 18.86 0.62 20.71
CA GLY A 173 19.28 -0.56 19.94
C GLY A 173 20.14 -0.19 18.72
N ALA A 174 20.29 -1.15 17.80
CA ALA A 174 21.18 -0.98 16.63
C ALA A 174 20.54 -0.19 15.48
N SER A 175 19.21 -0.12 15.44
CA SER A 175 18.46 0.58 14.40
C SER A 175 17.00 0.81 14.78
N LYS A 176 16.36 1.79 14.14
CA LYS A 176 14.91 1.98 14.20
C LYS A 176 14.12 0.95 13.38
N GLU A 177 14.79 0.19 12.51
CA GLU A 177 14.14 -0.86 11.71
C GLU A 177 13.96 -2.14 12.51
N PRO A 178 12.74 -2.74 12.51
CA PRO A 178 12.46 -3.94 13.30
C PRO A 178 13.38 -5.13 13.05
N GLN A 179 13.87 -5.32 11.81
CA GLN A 179 14.73 -6.45 11.41
C GLN A 179 16.18 -6.32 11.91
N GLU A 180 16.58 -5.11 12.29
CA GLU A 180 17.94 -4.77 12.71
C GLU A 180 18.00 -4.43 14.21
N TYR A 181 16.90 -3.98 14.80
CA TYR A 181 16.78 -3.50 16.18
C TYR A 181 17.35 -4.48 17.23
N ASP A 182 17.00 -5.77 17.14
CA ASP A 182 17.30 -6.78 18.17
C ASP A 182 18.59 -7.59 17.90
N ARG A 183 19.33 -7.23 16.84
CA ARG A 183 20.62 -7.86 16.50
C ARG A 183 21.69 -7.57 17.54
N GLN A 184 21.56 -6.46 18.25
CA GLN A 184 22.44 -6.07 19.35
C GLN A 184 21.65 -5.99 20.67
N ALA A 185 22.40 -5.90 21.78
CA ALA A 185 21.80 -5.62 23.07
C ALA A 185 21.31 -4.16 23.11
N ARG A 186 20.37 -3.86 24.00
CA ARG A 186 19.77 -2.54 24.13
C ARG A 186 19.45 -2.21 25.57
N ALA A 187 19.35 -0.92 25.88
CA ALA A 187 19.01 -0.46 27.21
C ALA A 187 17.49 -0.55 27.43
N LEU A 188 17.06 -0.93 28.63
CA LEU A 188 15.67 -0.84 29.09
C LEU A 188 15.46 0.38 30.00
N ARG A 189 16.54 0.95 30.51
CA ARG A 189 16.54 2.18 31.30
C ARG A 189 17.72 3.05 30.94
N MET A 190 17.51 4.36 30.98
CA MET A 190 18.53 5.37 30.78
C MET A 190 18.37 6.50 31.79
N ASP A 191 19.47 6.91 32.42
CA ASP A 191 19.49 8.11 33.24
C ASP A 191 20.04 9.28 32.43
N MET A 192 19.29 10.38 32.39
CA MET A 192 19.69 11.62 31.75
C MET A 192 20.03 12.66 32.81
N GLU A 193 21.25 13.19 32.74
CA GLU A 193 21.72 14.34 33.52
C GLU A 193 21.95 15.52 32.59
N VAL A 194 21.26 16.63 32.85
CA VAL A 194 21.33 17.84 32.05
C VAL A 194 21.97 18.92 32.89
N THR A 195 23.11 19.46 32.44
CA THR A 195 23.78 20.58 33.09
C THR A 195 23.44 21.88 32.35
N SER A 196 22.94 22.85 33.10
CA SER A 196 22.64 24.20 32.63
C SER A 196 23.85 25.12 32.78
N ALA A 197 23.84 26.27 32.10
CA ALA A 197 24.96 27.22 32.11
C ALA A 197 25.29 27.80 33.50
N ASP A 198 24.31 27.82 34.40
CA ASP A 198 24.47 28.22 35.81
C ASP A 198 25.09 27.13 36.70
N GLY A 199 25.37 25.94 36.14
CA GLY A 199 25.90 24.79 36.86
C GLY A 199 24.85 23.91 37.53
N SER A 200 23.56 24.26 37.46
CA SER A 200 22.48 23.39 37.94
C SER A 200 22.42 22.09 37.15
N VAL A 201 22.07 21.00 37.83
CA VAL A 201 21.97 19.66 37.24
C VAL A 201 20.56 19.12 37.43
N HIS A 202 19.90 18.81 36.31
CA HIS A 202 18.60 18.14 36.29
C HIS A 202 18.80 16.67 35.97
N ARG A 203 18.25 15.77 36.79
CA ARG A 203 18.29 14.34 36.57
C ARG A 203 16.91 13.81 36.21
N LYS A 204 16.83 12.95 35.19
CA LYS A 204 15.61 12.29 34.76
C LYS A 204 15.90 10.83 34.43
N GLU A 205 15.19 9.93 35.09
CA GLU A 205 15.18 8.50 34.77
C GLU A 205 14.19 8.26 33.62
N ILE A 206 14.60 7.46 32.64
CA ILE A 206 13.84 7.18 31.41
C ILE A 206 13.73 5.66 31.28
N ASP A 207 12.51 5.15 31.29
CA ASP A 207 12.24 3.77 30.89
C ASP A 207 12.12 3.71 29.37
N LEU A 208 12.97 2.89 28.75
CA LEU A 208 13.02 2.71 27.30
C LEU A 208 12.15 1.52 26.90
N SER A 209 11.28 1.74 25.91
CA SER A 209 10.50 0.67 25.29
C SER A 209 11.42 -0.35 24.63
N ASP A 210 11.13 -1.63 24.85
CA ASP A 210 11.75 -2.76 24.14
C ASP A 210 11.09 -2.98 22.77
N LYS A 211 11.06 -1.93 21.94
CA LYS A 211 10.53 -1.95 20.58
C LYS A 211 11.37 -1.06 19.67
N ALA A 212 11.43 -1.45 18.41
CA ALA A 212 12.05 -0.67 17.36
C ALA A 212 11.30 0.65 17.15
N GLY A 213 12.05 1.70 16.84
CA GLY A 213 11.54 3.04 16.58
C GLY A 213 12.11 4.10 17.52
N ASP A 214 11.66 5.32 17.27
CA ASP A 214 12.12 6.50 17.99
C ASP A 214 11.29 6.73 19.25
N GLN A 215 11.94 7.17 20.32
CA GLN A 215 11.29 7.46 21.60
C GLN A 215 11.56 8.91 21.96
N THR A 216 10.49 9.68 22.15
CA THR A 216 10.58 11.12 22.49
C THR A 216 10.46 11.32 23.99
N ILE A 217 11.44 12.01 24.56
CA ILE A 217 11.48 12.41 25.96
C ILE A 217 11.31 13.92 26.03
N ALA A 218 10.11 14.36 26.46
CA ALA A 218 9.87 15.76 26.78
C ALA A 218 10.69 16.18 28.00
N THR A 219 11.34 17.35 27.92
CA THR A 219 12.20 17.89 28.98
C THR A 219 11.73 19.28 29.41
N GLY A 220 12.00 20.31 28.60
CA GLY A 220 11.66 21.69 28.92
C GLY A 220 12.67 22.38 29.85
N ILE A 221 13.97 22.09 29.66
CA ILE A 221 15.08 22.61 30.48
C ILE A 221 15.74 23.79 29.74
N SER A 222 15.97 24.89 30.44
CA SER A 222 16.61 26.10 29.88
C SER A 222 18.13 26.07 30.02
N ASP A 223 18.81 26.86 29.18
CA ASP A 223 20.25 27.13 29.26
C ASP A 223 21.14 25.88 29.29
N VAL A 224 20.73 24.81 28.61
CA VAL A 224 21.44 23.54 28.55
C VAL A 224 22.77 23.71 27.82
N VAL A 225 23.86 23.26 28.46
CA VAL A 225 25.21 23.25 27.88
C VAL A 225 25.79 21.84 27.75
N LYS A 226 25.27 20.89 28.54
CA LYS A 226 25.75 19.51 28.56
C LYS A 226 24.61 18.55 28.88
N VAL A 227 24.57 17.43 28.17
CA VAL A 227 23.68 16.30 28.47
C VAL A 227 24.53 15.04 28.61
N ARG A 228 24.37 14.31 29.70
CA ARG A 228 24.99 13.02 29.95
C ARG A 228 23.90 11.96 30.04
N LEU A 229 24.02 10.92 29.24
CA LEU A 229 23.15 9.75 29.26
C LEU A 229 23.93 8.57 29.83
N VAL A 230 23.31 7.81 30.74
CA VAL A 230 23.87 6.59 31.30
C VAL A 230 22.91 5.45 30.96
N LEU A 231 23.42 4.43 30.27
CA LEU A 231 22.64 3.24 29.95
C LEU A 231 22.57 2.37 31.21
N GLY A 232 21.38 2.27 31.81
CA GLY A 232 21.15 1.55 33.06
C GLY A 232 20.97 0.06 32.83
N SER A 233 19.74 -0.43 33.01
CA SER A 233 19.39 -1.82 32.73
C SER A 233 19.49 -2.12 31.24
N VAL A 234 19.95 -3.32 30.89
CA VAL A 234 20.16 -3.76 29.50
C VAL A 234 19.57 -5.15 29.28
N THR A 235 19.18 -5.45 28.05
CA THR A 235 18.67 -6.77 27.63
C THR A 235 19.35 -7.23 26.34
N GLY A 236 19.42 -8.55 26.14
CA GLY A 236 20.02 -9.16 24.95
C GLY A 236 21.54 -9.12 24.90
N LEU A 237 22.22 -8.80 26.01
CA LEU A 237 23.68 -8.79 26.11
C LEU A 237 24.23 -10.20 26.30
N THR A 238 24.52 -10.88 25.19
CA THR A 238 25.06 -12.25 25.17
C THR A 238 26.15 -12.40 24.10
N GLY A 239 27.16 -13.22 24.39
CA GLY A 239 28.22 -13.57 23.45
C GLY A 239 28.97 -12.34 22.92
N GLN A 240 28.88 -12.10 21.61
CA GLN A 240 29.52 -10.98 20.91
C GLN A 240 28.63 -9.75 20.72
N ARG A 241 27.41 -9.75 21.28
CA ARG A 241 26.51 -8.60 21.18
C ARG A 241 27.01 -7.46 22.06
N VAL A 242 26.74 -6.23 21.62
CA VAL A 242 27.10 -5.00 22.32
C VAL A 242 25.84 -4.22 22.67
N VAL A 243 25.90 -3.34 23.67
CA VAL A 243 24.75 -2.47 23.96
C VAL A 243 24.75 -1.33 22.94
N ALA A 244 23.77 -1.33 22.06
CA ALA A 244 23.67 -0.39 20.96
C ALA A 244 22.74 0.78 21.30
N LEU A 245 23.19 1.97 20.94
CA LEU A 245 22.41 3.20 20.90
C LEU A 245 22.61 3.80 19.50
N ALA A 246 21.56 3.84 18.69
CA ALA A 246 21.66 4.21 17.29
C ALA A 246 21.77 5.72 17.11
N GLU A 247 20.85 6.50 17.68
CA GLU A 247 20.82 7.96 17.49
C GLU A 247 20.26 8.65 18.73
N VAL A 248 20.73 9.87 18.98
CA VAL A 248 20.20 10.80 19.98
C VAL A 248 20.11 12.20 19.36
N GLU A 249 18.89 12.69 19.22
CA GLU A 249 18.62 14.02 18.67
C GLU A 249 18.10 14.96 19.75
N PHE A 250 18.57 16.21 19.72
CA PHE A 250 18.20 17.24 20.68
C PHE A 250 17.41 18.34 19.97
N PHE A 251 16.36 18.84 20.60
CA PHE A 251 15.51 19.86 20.03
C PHE A 251 15.40 21.09 20.92
N GLN A 252 15.41 22.26 20.29
CA GLN A 252 15.17 23.54 20.94
C GLN A 252 13.88 24.18 20.44
N ARG A 253 13.25 25.02 21.26
CA ARG A 253 12.10 25.81 20.81
C ARG A 253 12.55 26.82 19.74
N SER A 254 11.83 26.88 18.61
CA SER A 254 12.04 27.88 17.56
C SER A 254 11.65 29.29 17.99
#